data_AF-A0A2N2HGA2-F1
#
_entry.id   AF-A0A2N2HGA2-F1
#
_cell.length_a   1.000
_cell.length_b   1.000
_cell.length_c   1.000
_cell.angle_alpha   90.00
_cell.angle_beta   90.00
_cell.angle_gamma   90.00
#
_symmetry.space_group_name_H-M   'P 1'
#
loop_
_entity.id
_entity.type
_entity.pdbx_description
1 polymer ?
#
loop_
_entity_poly.entity_id
_entity_poly.type
_entity_poly.pdbx_seq_one_letter_code
_entity_poly.pdbx_strand_id
1 'polypeptide(L)'
;SAHDARIVNAAGRQRMLAQHVARSALVLRGATSPAEKEKASTALRESFDEWRRGHERIVRADAERREGLLRVPSNQKRFSTLEDKFLGVESSVQRVLAQPSPSIQELGGCCDAYVAEMDYLLGAMERDSESQATSVTRTLQAIVGLALVLIAVEGLFVFRPLLLGLQSSYGRLRDAHEQVQRELAARIEAERERDELKGLLPICAGCKKIRDDKGSWRPLELYIEERSEARFTHGLCQDCIRRLYPDHADAILAKIDRDGATGDGAG
;
A
#
# COMPACT_ATOMS: atom_id res chain seq x y z
N SER A 1 11.76 5.49 28.09
CA SER A 1 11.12 6.74 27.61
C SER A 1 11.79 7.96 28.27
N ALA A 2 11.65 9.18 27.75
CA ALA A 2 12.26 10.39 28.36
C ALA A 2 11.83 10.65 29.82
N HIS A 3 10.74 10.03 30.26
CA HIS A 3 10.21 10.09 31.61
C HIS A 3 11.03 9.24 32.59
N ASP A 4 11.40 8.01 32.20
CA ASP A 4 12.22 7.10 33.03
C ASP A 4 13.57 7.73 33.35
N ALA A 5 14.18 8.42 32.36
CA ALA A 5 15.42 9.16 32.55
C ALA A 5 15.30 10.32 33.57
N ARG A 6 14.13 10.97 33.69
CA ARG A 6 13.91 12.04 34.68
C ARG A 6 13.80 11.48 36.10
N ILE A 7 13.15 10.33 36.27
CA ILE A 7 12.98 9.68 37.57
C ILE A 7 14.29 9.09 38.06
N VAL A 8 15.04 8.41 37.19
CA VAL A 8 16.39 7.89 37.51
C VAL A 8 17.32 9.04 37.94
N ASN A 9 17.31 10.15 37.21
CA ASN A 9 18.10 11.34 37.58
C ASN A 9 17.62 11.98 38.90
N ALA A 10 16.32 12.01 39.16
CA ALA A 10 15.77 12.52 40.41
C ALA A 10 16.19 11.65 41.60
N ALA A 11 16.07 10.34 41.48
CA ALA A 11 16.46 9.39 42.54
C ALA A 11 17.98 9.35 42.76
N GLY A 12 18.78 9.46 41.70
CA GLY A 12 20.24 9.66 41.82
C GLY A 12 20.59 10.89 42.67
N ARG A 13 19.92 12.02 42.41
CA ARG A 13 20.07 13.24 43.23
C ARG A 13 19.62 13.03 44.68
N GLN A 14 18.52 12.32 44.91
CA GLN A 14 18.02 12.05 46.27
C GLN A 14 19.02 11.24 47.10
N ARG A 15 19.65 10.22 46.51
CA ARG A 15 20.69 9.43 47.20
C ARG A 15 21.90 10.28 47.56
N MET A 16 22.34 11.12 46.64
CA MET A 16 23.46 12.05 46.88
C MET A 16 23.15 13.05 48.00
N LEU A 17 21.93 13.61 48.03
CA LEU A 17 21.48 14.53 49.09
C LEU A 17 21.35 13.85 50.45
N ALA A 18 20.85 12.61 50.51
CA ALA A 18 20.79 11.82 51.75
C ALA A 18 22.18 11.64 52.38
N GLN A 19 23.18 11.32 51.54
CA GLN A 19 24.58 11.21 51.96
C GLN A 19 25.16 12.56 52.40
N HIS A 20 24.80 13.64 51.70
CA HIS A 20 25.21 14.99 52.09
C HIS A 20 24.67 15.38 53.47
N VAL A 21 23.41 15.07 53.77
CA VAL A 21 22.80 15.30 55.09
C VAL A 21 23.47 14.48 56.19
N ALA A 22 23.72 13.19 55.95
CA ALA A 22 24.45 12.35 56.89
C ALA A 22 25.86 12.90 57.19
N ARG A 23 26.57 13.37 56.16
CA ARG A 23 27.89 13.98 56.30
C ARG A 23 27.84 15.32 57.05
N SER A 24 26.88 16.19 56.76
CA SER A 24 26.70 17.47 57.45
C SER A 24 26.43 17.27 58.95
N ALA A 25 25.70 16.22 59.32
CA ALA A 25 25.49 15.85 60.72
C ALA A 25 26.78 15.36 61.39
N LEU A 26 27.65 14.61 60.69
CA LEU A 26 28.96 14.21 61.22
C LEU A 26 29.89 15.41 61.45
N VAL A 27 29.84 16.43 60.59
CA VAL A 27 30.60 17.68 60.79
C VAL A 27 30.13 18.39 62.07
N LEU A 28 28.82 18.41 62.34
CA LEU A 28 28.26 18.95 63.58
C LEU A 28 28.77 18.21 64.82
N ARG A 29 29.01 16.89 64.73
CA ARG A 29 29.61 16.11 65.84
C ARG A 29 31.01 16.58 66.20
N GLY A 30 31.81 16.96 65.20
CA GLY A 30 33.21 17.38 65.36
C GLY A 30 33.39 18.84 65.78
N ALA A 31 32.32 19.64 65.76
CA ALA A 31 32.36 21.06 66.10
C ALA A 31 32.59 21.27 67.61
N THR A 32 33.62 22.02 67.96
CA THR A 32 34.03 22.24 69.35
C THR A 32 33.56 23.60 69.88
N SER A 33 33.59 24.64 69.05
CA SER A 33 33.16 25.98 69.44
C SER A 33 31.66 26.22 69.18
N PRO A 34 30.99 27.13 69.93
CA PRO A 34 29.60 27.51 69.65
C PRO A 34 29.39 28.05 68.23
N ALA A 35 30.37 28.80 67.70
CA ALA A 35 30.31 29.33 66.33
C ALA A 35 30.42 28.22 65.27
N GLU A 36 31.29 27.22 65.48
CA GLU A 36 31.37 26.04 64.61
C GLU A 36 30.08 25.23 64.65
N LYS A 37 29.48 25.05 65.84
CA LYS A 37 28.22 24.32 66.00
C LYS A 37 27.06 25.03 65.29
N GLU A 38 26.97 26.36 65.37
CA GLU A 38 25.94 27.11 64.67
C GLU A 38 26.11 27.05 63.14
N LYS A 39 27.35 27.17 62.67
CA LYS A 39 27.67 27.05 61.23
C LYS A 39 27.33 25.66 60.70
N ALA A 40 27.72 24.61 61.41
CA ALA A 40 27.42 23.23 61.03
C ALA A 40 25.92 22.91 61.10
N SER A 41 25.20 23.44 62.10
CA SER A 41 23.75 23.30 62.21
C SER A 41 23.02 23.99 61.06
N THR A 42 23.47 25.18 60.67
CA THR A 42 22.93 25.90 59.50
C THR A 42 23.15 25.11 58.22
N ALA A 43 24.37 24.61 57.98
CA ALA A 43 24.67 23.78 56.81
C ALA A 43 23.83 22.49 56.76
N LEU A 44 23.58 21.87 57.91
CA LEU A 44 22.69 20.70 58.01
C LEU A 44 21.25 21.05 57.63
N ARG A 45 20.70 22.16 58.15
CA ARG A 45 19.34 22.62 57.80
C ARG A 45 19.21 22.88 56.30
N GLU A 46 20.17 23.60 55.71
CA GLU A 46 20.15 23.92 54.27
C GLU A 46 20.20 22.65 53.41
N SER A 47 21.08 21.70 53.78
CA SER A 47 21.20 20.41 53.10
C SER A 47 19.90 19.60 53.17
N PHE A 48 19.28 19.56 54.35
CA PHE A 48 18.03 18.86 54.57
C PHE A 48 16.86 19.52 53.83
N ASP A 49 16.80 20.84 53.79
CA ASP A 49 15.79 21.59 53.06
C ASP A 49 15.86 21.38 51.55
N GLU A 50 17.08 21.33 50.99
CA GLU A 50 17.26 20.99 49.58
C GLU A 50 16.77 19.57 49.28
N TRP A 51 17.10 18.62 50.15
CA TRP A 51 16.65 17.25 50.01
C TRP A 51 15.13 17.14 50.10
N ARG A 52 14.51 17.77 51.09
CA ARG A 52 13.06 17.83 51.31
C ARG A 52 12.30 18.35 50.10
N ARG A 53 12.71 19.49 49.54
CA ARG A 53 12.12 20.02 48.30
C ARG A 53 12.22 19.03 47.14
N GLY A 54 13.29 18.24 47.09
CA GLY A 54 13.45 17.20 46.08
C GLY A 54 12.52 16.00 46.28
N HIS A 55 12.34 15.56 47.52
CA HIS A 55 11.42 14.49 47.88
C HIS A 55 9.96 14.87 47.56
N GLU A 56 9.51 16.05 48.00
CA GLU A 56 8.16 16.55 47.75
C GLU A 56 7.81 16.60 46.25
N ARG A 57 8.77 16.98 45.40
CA ARG A 57 8.57 16.97 43.93
C ARG A 57 8.29 15.57 43.39
N ILE A 58 8.99 14.55 43.91
CA ILE A 58 8.82 13.17 43.47
C ILE A 58 7.44 12.65 43.90
N VAL A 59 7.02 12.94 45.14
CA VAL A 59 5.72 12.53 45.68
C VAL A 59 4.56 13.21 44.95
N ARG A 60 4.65 14.53 44.68
CA ARG A 60 3.66 15.25 43.88
C ARG A 60 3.54 14.69 42.46
N ALA A 61 4.66 14.38 41.81
CA ALA A 61 4.67 13.81 40.46
C ALA A 61 4.06 12.39 40.38
N ASP A 62 4.02 11.64 41.49
CA ASP A 62 3.23 10.40 41.58
C ASP A 62 1.73 10.70 41.77
N ALA A 63 1.39 11.66 42.64
CA ALA A 63 -0.01 12.05 42.89
C ALA A 63 -0.71 12.55 41.61
N GLU A 64 -0.08 13.43 40.83
CA GLU A 64 -0.60 13.92 39.55
C GLU A 64 -0.82 12.78 38.53
N ARG A 65 0.02 11.74 38.56
CA ARG A 65 -0.15 10.55 37.71
C ARG A 65 -1.39 9.74 38.08
N ARG A 66 -1.80 9.71 39.35
CA ARG A 66 -2.99 8.97 39.81
C ARG A 66 -4.29 9.60 39.35
N GLU A 67 -4.31 10.92 39.17
CA GLU A 67 -5.49 11.68 38.75
C GLU A 67 -5.64 11.74 37.22
N GLY A 68 -4.65 11.29 36.46
CA GLY A 68 -4.70 11.22 35.00
C GLY A 68 -5.66 10.14 34.46
N LEU A 69 -6.19 10.36 33.25
CA LEU A 69 -7.13 9.45 32.57
C LEU A 69 -6.60 8.03 32.33
N LEU A 70 -5.28 7.83 32.34
CA LEU A 70 -4.64 6.53 32.16
C LEU A 70 -4.20 5.99 33.52
N ARG A 71 -4.95 5.02 34.05
CA ARG A 71 -4.58 4.28 35.27
C ARG A 71 -3.36 3.39 35.00
N VAL A 72 -2.17 3.95 35.21
CA VAL A 72 -0.93 3.16 35.30
C VAL A 72 -0.92 2.48 36.68
N PRO A 73 -0.44 1.23 36.82
CA PRO A 73 -0.15 0.60 38.11
C PRO A 73 0.60 1.55 39.04
N SER A 74 -0.09 2.11 40.03
CA SER A 74 0.51 3.05 40.96
C SER A 74 1.26 2.27 42.03
N ASN A 75 2.54 2.58 42.22
CA ASN A 75 3.35 2.10 43.34
C ASN A 75 2.94 2.76 44.67
N GLN A 76 1.65 3.01 44.88
CA GLN A 76 1.11 3.81 45.98
C GLN A 76 1.64 3.37 47.35
N LYS A 77 1.62 2.06 47.60
CA LYS A 77 2.11 1.48 48.85
C LYS A 77 3.60 1.75 49.06
N ARG A 78 4.40 1.78 47.99
CA ARG A 78 5.84 2.03 48.08
C ARG A 78 6.13 3.52 48.25
N PHE A 79 5.40 4.39 47.56
CA PHE A 79 5.50 5.83 47.79
C PHE A 79 5.09 6.21 49.21
N SER A 80 4.08 5.57 49.81
CA SER A 80 3.76 5.77 51.23
C SER A 80 4.87 5.26 52.15
N THR A 81 5.46 4.10 51.87
CA THR A 81 6.60 3.61 52.66
C THR A 81 7.81 4.53 52.54
N LEU A 82 8.09 5.07 51.36
CA LEU A 82 9.17 6.03 51.13
C LEU A 82 8.94 7.34 51.92
N GLU A 83 7.70 7.84 51.94
CA GLU A 83 7.30 9.00 52.76
C GLU A 83 7.52 8.71 54.26
N ASP A 84 7.11 7.53 54.74
CA ASP A 84 7.32 7.13 56.15
C ASP A 84 8.82 7.14 56.51
N LYS A 85 9.69 6.64 55.62
CA LYS A 85 11.15 6.69 55.82
C LYS A 85 11.67 8.13 55.82
N PHE A 86 11.15 8.99 54.95
CA PHE A 86 11.53 10.39 54.88
C PHE A 86 11.17 11.14 56.17
N LEU A 87 9.97 10.95 56.70
CA LEU A 87 9.54 11.53 57.99
C LEU A 87 10.41 11.02 59.17
N GLY A 88 10.88 9.77 59.11
CA GLY A 88 11.85 9.24 60.07
C GLY A 88 13.21 9.96 60.03
N VAL A 89 13.66 10.36 58.85
CA VAL A 89 14.85 11.21 58.70
C VAL A 89 14.58 12.61 59.25
N GLU A 90 13.45 13.23 58.89
CA GLU A 90 13.10 14.58 59.33
C GLU A 90 13.10 14.71 60.86
N SER A 91 12.42 13.79 61.54
CA SER A 91 12.39 13.73 63.01
C SER A 91 13.79 13.50 63.60
N SER A 92 14.65 12.72 62.96
CA SER A 92 16.03 12.51 63.39
C SER A 92 16.91 13.74 63.19
N VAL A 93 16.74 14.49 62.10
CA VAL A 93 17.43 15.77 61.87
C VAL A 93 17.03 16.79 62.95
N GLN A 94 15.74 16.89 63.27
CA GLN A 94 15.27 17.79 64.35
C GLN A 94 15.89 17.43 65.70
N ARG A 95 15.98 16.13 66.03
CA ARG A 95 16.66 15.66 67.24
C ARG A 95 18.16 15.98 67.25
N VAL A 96 18.86 15.83 66.12
CA VAL A 96 20.28 16.20 65.98
C VAL A 96 20.50 17.70 66.17
N LEU A 97 19.62 18.54 65.62
CA LEU A 97 19.71 19.99 65.76
C LEU A 97 19.43 20.46 67.20
N ALA A 98 18.57 19.76 67.94
CA ALA A 98 18.30 20.05 69.35
C ALA A 98 19.38 19.50 70.29
N GLN A 99 19.77 18.24 70.10
CA GLN A 99 20.76 17.51 70.90
C GLN A 99 21.62 16.60 70.01
N PRO A 100 22.85 17.04 69.65
CA PRO A 100 23.68 16.35 68.65
C PRO A 100 24.14 14.94 69.03
N SER A 101 24.34 14.63 70.30
CA SER A 101 24.79 13.31 70.75
C SER A 101 23.77 12.70 71.70
N PRO A 102 23.30 11.45 71.49
CA PRO A 102 23.74 10.44 70.52
C PRO A 102 23.02 10.41 69.15
N SER A 103 22.14 11.38 68.87
CA SER A 103 21.18 11.40 67.74
C SER A 103 21.78 11.24 66.33
N ILE A 104 23.08 11.52 66.12
CA ILE A 104 23.72 11.47 64.80
C ILE A 104 23.83 10.04 64.23
N GLN A 105 24.02 9.03 65.07
CA GLN A 105 24.09 7.64 64.58
C GLN A 105 22.72 7.14 64.10
N GLU A 106 21.66 7.54 64.79
CA GLU A 106 20.28 7.23 64.39
C GLU A 106 19.92 7.89 63.06
N LEU A 107 20.36 9.14 62.84
CA LEU A 107 20.16 9.84 61.56
C LEU A 107 20.82 9.10 60.39
N GLY A 108 22.05 8.58 60.57
CA GLY A 108 22.72 7.78 59.56
C GLY A 108 21.88 6.55 59.16
N GLY A 109 21.40 5.79 60.15
CA GLY A 109 20.53 4.64 59.90
C GLY A 109 19.20 4.99 59.22
N CYS A 110 18.61 6.16 59.53
CA CYS A 110 17.41 6.63 58.85
C CYS A 110 17.68 7.00 57.38
N CYS A 111 18.81 7.66 57.09
CA CYS A 111 19.21 7.98 55.72
C CYS A 111 19.44 6.70 54.89
N ASP A 112 20.12 5.70 55.45
CA ASP A 112 20.37 4.42 54.78
C ASP A 112 19.06 3.68 54.49
N ALA A 113 18.12 3.67 55.44
CA ALA A 113 16.81 3.07 55.26
C ALA A 113 15.99 3.77 54.15
N TYR A 114 16.07 5.10 54.04
CA TYR A 114 15.44 5.84 52.94
C TYR A 114 16.06 5.51 51.58
N VAL A 115 17.39 5.47 51.49
CA VAL A 115 18.10 5.17 50.25
C VAL A 115 17.75 3.75 49.75
N ALA A 116 17.71 2.78 50.66
CA ALA A 116 17.31 1.42 50.32
C ALA A 116 15.87 1.34 49.77
N GLU A 117 14.93 2.07 50.37
CA GLU A 117 13.55 2.13 49.87
C GLU A 117 13.46 2.83 48.51
N MET A 118 14.24 3.89 48.29
CA MET A 118 14.32 4.58 46.99
C MET A 118 14.84 3.66 45.88
N ASP A 119 15.91 2.89 46.15
CA ASP A 119 16.45 1.91 45.20
C ASP A 119 15.44 0.79 44.91
N TYR A 120 14.70 0.34 45.93
CA TYR A 120 13.64 -0.65 45.77
C TYR A 120 12.46 -0.13 44.93
N LEU A 121 12.08 1.14 45.11
CA LEU A 121 11.06 1.82 44.31
C LEU A 121 11.49 1.93 42.85
N LEU A 122 12.72 2.39 42.58
CA LEU A 122 13.27 2.47 41.23
C LEU A 122 13.23 1.13 40.51
N GLY A 123 13.75 0.07 41.13
CA GLY A 123 13.77 -1.25 40.51
C GLY A 123 12.36 -1.82 40.25
N ALA A 124 11.37 -1.46 41.08
CA ALA A 124 9.98 -1.84 40.83
C ALA A 124 9.36 -1.07 39.64
N MET A 125 9.67 0.21 39.49
CA MET A 125 9.23 1.01 38.35
C MET A 125 9.85 0.53 37.04
N GLU A 126 11.13 0.15 37.05
CA GLU A 126 11.82 -0.42 35.88
C GLU A 126 11.13 -1.72 35.43
N ARG A 127 10.89 -2.67 36.34
CA ARG A 127 10.18 -3.93 36.04
C ARG A 127 8.75 -3.71 35.54
N ASP A 128 8.02 -2.77 36.13
CA ASP A 128 6.65 -2.46 35.71
C ASP A 128 6.63 -1.89 34.27
N SER A 129 7.57 -1.00 33.94
CA SER A 129 7.71 -0.44 32.60
C SER A 129 8.03 -1.49 31.52
N GLU A 130 8.89 -2.46 31.84
CA GLU A 130 9.23 -3.57 30.95
C GLU A 130 8.03 -4.50 30.74
N SER A 131 7.29 -4.80 31.82
CA SER A 131 6.12 -5.68 31.75
C SER A 131 4.98 -5.08 30.92
N GLN A 132 4.71 -3.78 31.09
CA GLN A 132 3.67 -3.09 30.34
C GLN A 132 3.98 -3.04 28.84
N ALA A 133 5.25 -2.77 28.48
CA ALA A 133 5.68 -2.77 27.09
C ALA A 133 5.36 -4.10 26.39
N THR A 134 5.58 -5.24 27.07
CA THR A 134 5.28 -6.57 26.49
C THR A 134 3.79 -6.86 26.35
N SER A 135 2.96 -6.47 27.33
CA SER A 135 1.51 -6.70 27.26
C SER A 135 0.81 -5.92 26.14
N VAL A 136 1.25 -4.69 25.88
CA VAL A 136 0.71 -3.83 24.81
C VAL A 136 1.07 -4.41 23.45
N THR A 137 2.33 -4.81 23.25
CA THR A 137 2.77 -5.44 22.00
C THR A 137 2.05 -6.76 21.73
N ARG A 138 1.84 -7.59 22.76
CA ARG A 138 1.13 -8.88 22.60
C ARG A 138 -0.33 -8.68 22.21
N THR A 139 -1.01 -7.72 22.84
CA THR A 139 -2.40 -7.38 22.52
C THR A 139 -2.50 -6.84 21.09
N LEU A 140 -1.58 -5.96 20.68
CA LEU A 140 -1.49 -5.45 19.31
C LEU A 140 -1.28 -6.58 18.29
N GLN A 141 -0.34 -7.49 18.54
CA GLN A 141 -0.08 -8.64 17.68
C GLN A 141 -1.30 -9.55 17.54
N ALA A 142 -2.06 -9.75 18.63
CA ALA A 142 -3.30 -10.53 18.57
C ALA A 142 -4.36 -9.86 17.69
N ILE A 143 -4.54 -8.54 17.81
CA ILE A 143 -5.49 -7.77 16.98
C ILE A 143 -5.09 -7.81 15.50
N VAL A 144 -3.81 -7.59 15.20
CA VAL A 144 -3.30 -7.65 13.81
C VAL A 144 -3.47 -9.05 13.24
N GLY A 145 -3.14 -10.09 14.01
CA GLY A 145 -3.35 -11.48 13.59
C GLY A 145 -4.81 -11.78 13.28
N LEU A 146 -5.74 -11.34 14.15
CA LEU A 146 -7.17 -11.48 13.94
C LEU A 146 -7.65 -10.76 12.67
N ALA A 147 -7.18 -9.54 12.42
CA ALA A 147 -7.52 -8.78 11.22
C ALA A 147 -7.03 -9.47 9.93
N LEU A 148 -5.82 -10.04 9.94
CA LEU A 148 -5.29 -10.81 8.80
C LEU A 148 -6.11 -12.06 8.52
N VAL A 149 -6.55 -12.77 9.56
CA VAL A 149 -7.45 -13.93 9.41
C VAL A 149 -8.78 -13.51 8.80
N LEU A 150 -9.37 -12.40 9.26
CA LEU A 150 -10.62 -11.88 8.71
C LEU A 150 -10.48 -11.55 7.21
N ILE A 151 -9.42 -10.84 6.82
CA ILE A 151 -9.13 -10.51 5.41
C ILE A 151 -8.95 -11.79 4.58
N ALA A 152 -8.26 -12.80 5.11
CA ALA A 152 -8.08 -14.07 4.41
C ALA A 152 -9.41 -14.81 4.19
N VAL A 153 -10.29 -14.80 5.20
CA VAL A 153 -11.64 -15.38 5.10
C VAL A 153 -12.49 -14.62 4.09
N GLU A 154 -12.51 -13.29 4.13
CA GLU A 154 -13.18 -12.45 3.12
C GLU A 154 -12.64 -12.73 1.71
N GLY A 155 -11.31 -12.83 1.56
CA GLY A 155 -10.64 -13.28 0.34
C GLY A 155 -11.17 -14.61 -0.19
N LEU A 156 -11.19 -15.62 0.68
CA LEU A 156 -11.61 -16.97 0.33
C LEU A 156 -13.11 -17.07 0.01
N PHE A 157 -13.95 -16.27 0.65
CA PHE A 157 -15.40 -16.38 0.53
C PHE A 157 -16.00 -15.42 -0.51
N VAL A 158 -15.42 -14.23 -0.68
CA VAL A 158 -15.92 -13.20 -1.61
C VAL A 158 -15.15 -13.25 -2.93
N PHE A 159 -13.82 -13.19 -2.88
CA PHE A 159 -13.02 -13.11 -4.11
C PHE A 159 -13.00 -14.43 -4.87
N ARG A 160 -12.97 -15.58 -4.17
CA ARG A 160 -12.96 -16.90 -4.82
C ARG A 160 -14.17 -17.14 -5.74
N PRO A 161 -15.45 -17.01 -5.30
CA PRO A 161 -16.57 -17.21 -6.20
C PRO A 161 -16.64 -16.14 -7.29
N LEU A 162 -16.22 -14.91 -7.02
CA LEU A 162 -16.16 -13.85 -8.03
C LEU A 162 -15.19 -14.19 -9.16
N LEU A 163 -13.97 -14.65 -8.84
CA LEU A 163 -12.97 -15.05 -9.82
C LEU A 163 -13.43 -16.25 -10.66
N LEU A 164 -14.06 -17.25 -10.02
CA LEU A 164 -14.66 -18.38 -10.73
C LEU A 164 -15.81 -17.93 -11.65
N GLY A 165 -16.63 -16.98 -11.18
CA GLY A 165 -17.69 -16.37 -11.97
C GLY A 165 -17.16 -15.64 -13.21
N LEU A 166 -16.06 -14.88 -13.07
CA LEU A 166 -15.41 -14.17 -14.18
C LEU A 166 -14.88 -15.13 -15.24
N GLN A 167 -14.28 -16.26 -14.84
CA GLN A 167 -13.84 -17.28 -15.79
C GLN A 167 -15.02 -17.84 -16.61
N SER A 168 -16.17 -18.08 -15.96
CA SER A 168 -17.36 -18.54 -16.67
C SER A 168 -17.91 -17.51 -17.66
N SER A 169 -17.88 -16.22 -17.29
CA SER A 169 -18.33 -15.13 -18.15
C SER A 169 -17.40 -14.93 -19.35
N TYR A 170 -16.10 -15.07 -19.15
CA TYR A 170 -15.11 -15.02 -20.22
C TYR A 170 -15.32 -16.17 -21.22
N GLY A 171 -15.58 -17.39 -20.73
CA GLY A 171 -15.93 -18.53 -21.58
C GLY A 171 -17.16 -18.25 -22.46
N ARG A 172 -18.26 -17.77 -21.86
CA ARG A 172 -19.47 -17.41 -22.61
C ARG A 172 -19.22 -16.34 -23.68
N LEU A 173 -18.40 -15.33 -23.38
CA LEU A 173 -18.08 -14.27 -24.33
C LEU A 173 -17.25 -14.82 -25.50
N ARG A 174 -16.28 -15.69 -25.22
CA ARG A 174 -15.48 -16.36 -26.23
C ARG A 174 -16.35 -17.23 -27.14
N ASP A 175 -17.23 -18.03 -26.56
CA ASP A 175 -18.15 -18.90 -27.31
C ASP A 175 -19.09 -18.08 -28.21
N ALA A 176 -19.62 -16.97 -27.69
CA ALA A 176 -20.44 -16.05 -28.47
C ALA A 176 -19.66 -15.40 -29.62
N HIS A 177 -18.41 -15.00 -29.38
CA HIS A 177 -17.55 -14.47 -30.43
C HIS A 177 -17.27 -15.53 -31.51
N GLU A 178 -16.95 -16.76 -31.11
CA GLU A 178 -16.73 -17.88 -32.05
C GLU A 178 -18.01 -18.24 -32.83
N GLN A 179 -19.19 -18.12 -32.24
CA GLN A 179 -20.47 -18.28 -32.94
C GLN A 179 -20.67 -17.18 -33.99
N VAL A 180 -20.48 -15.92 -33.63
CA VAL A 180 -20.61 -14.79 -34.57
C VAL A 180 -19.62 -14.92 -35.73
N GLN A 181 -18.37 -15.30 -35.46
CA GLN A 181 -17.36 -15.52 -36.50
C GLN A 181 -17.76 -16.64 -37.46
N ARG A 182 -18.31 -17.76 -36.93
CA ARG A 182 -18.81 -18.86 -37.76
C ARG A 182 -20.00 -18.45 -38.61
N GLU A 183 -20.95 -17.72 -38.05
CA GLU A 183 -22.10 -17.23 -38.81
C GLU A 183 -21.66 -16.27 -39.91
N LEU A 184 -20.72 -15.36 -39.62
CA LEU A 184 -20.15 -14.45 -40.61
C LEU A 184 -19.44 -15.21 -41.73
N ALA A 185 -18.61 -16.19 -41.41
CA ALA A 185 -17.94 -17.03 -42.40
C ALA A 185 -18.94 -17.79 -43.28
N ALA A 186 -19.99 -18.37 -42.69
CA ALA A 186 -21.05 -19.04 -43.44
C ALA A 186 -21.83 -18.08 -44.35
N ARG A 187 -22.11 -16.85 -43.88
CA ARG A 187 -22.74 -15.82 -44.71
C ARG A 187 -21.86 -15.44 -45.89
N ILE A 188 -20.57 -15.17 -45.67
CA ILE A 188 -19.63 -14.83 -46.75
C ILE A 188 -19.59 -15.95 -47.81
N GLU A 189 -19.55 -17.21 -47.38
CA GLU A 189 -19.52 -18.34 -48.31
C GLU A 189 -20.82 -18.46 -49.13
N ALA A 190 -21.97 -18.31 -48.48
CA ALA A 190 -23.27 -18.30 -49.16
C ALA A 190 -23.39 -17.12 -50.15
N GLU A 191 -22.80 -15.96 -49.83
CA GLU A 191 -22.74 -14.83 -50.75
C GLU A 191 -21.86 -15.10 -51.97
N ARG A 192 -20.72 -15.77 -51.79
CA ARG A 192 -19.85 -16.20 -52.88
C ARG A 192 -20.55 -17.19 -53.81
N GLU A 193 -21.17 -18.23 -53.25
CA GLU A 193 -21.92 -19.22 -54.05
C GLU A 193 -23.03 -18.55 -54.88
N ARG A 194 -23.76 -17.61 -54.27
CA ARG A 194 -24.77 -16.81 -54.97
C ARG A 194 -24.15 -15.97 -56.10
N ASP A 195 -22.98 -15.38 -55.89
CA ASP A 195 -22.32 -14.54 -56.89
C ASP A 195 -21.70 -15.37 -58.04
N GLU A 196 -21.21 -16.59 -57.76
CA GLU A 196 -20.81 -17.56 -58.80
C GLU A 196 -21.99 -17.95 -59.70
N LEU A 197 -23.17 -18.20 -59.11
CA LEU A 197 -24.40 -18.51 -59.85
C LEU A 197 -24.86 -17.34 -60.74
N LYS A 198 -24.57 -16.09 -60.39
CA LYS A 198 -24.87 -14.90 -61.22
C LYS A 198 -23.98 -14.77 -62.46
N GLY A 199 -22.86 -15.50 -62.54
CA GLY A 199 -21.94 -15.46 -63.69
C GLY A 199 -22.42 -16.23 -64.93
N LEU A 200 -23.51 -16.99 -64.82
CA LEU A 200 -24.04 -17.78 -65.93
C LEU A 200 -24.99 -16.95 -66.80
N LEU A 201 -24.52 -16.56 -67.99
CA LEU A 201 -25.33 -15.84 -68.97
C LEU A 201 -26.15 -16.81 -69.83
N PRO A 202 -27.49 -16.83 -69.72
CA PRO A 202 -28.33 -17.68 -70.54
C PRO A 202 -28.27 -17.23 -72.01
N ILE A 203 -27.62 -18.04 -72.85
CA ILE A 203 -27.51 -17.81 -74.30
C ILE A 203 -28.45 -18.74 -75.07
N CYS A 204 -29.16 -18.21 -76.06
CA CYS A 204 -30.02 -19.00 -76.93
C CYS A 204 -29.15 -19.85 -77.87
N ALA A 205 -29.30 -21.18 -77.81
CA ALA A 205 -28.53 -22.11 -78.65
C ALA A 205 -28.77 -21.91 -80.17
N GLY A 206 -29.94 -21.39 -80.56
CA GLY A 206 -30.28 -21.17 -81.97
C GLY A 206 -29.77 -19.84 -82.54
N CYS A 207 -29.96 -18.73 -81.82
CA CYS A 207 -29.68 -17.38 -82.33
C CYS A 207 -28.60 -16.61 -81.56
N LYS A 208 -27.98 -17.22 -80.53
CA LYS A 208 -26.89 -16.67 -79.72
C LYS A 208 -27.17 -15.35 -78.98
N LYS A 209 -28.44 -14.95 -78.88
CA LYS A 209 -28.88 -13.83 -78.03
C LYS A 209 -28.73 -14.20 -76.56
N ILE A 210 -28.40 -13.23 -75.71
CA ILE A 210 -28.42 -13.36 -74.25
C ILE A 210 -29.78 -12.93 -73.70
N ARG A 211 -30.30 -13.67 -72.73
CA ARG A 211 -31.48 -13.23 -71.96
C ARG A 211 -31.03 -12.35 -70.80
N ASP A 212 -31.58 -11.13 -70.74
CA ASP A 212 -31.31 -10.21 -69.64
C ASP A 212 -32.14 -10.50 -68.38
N ASP A 213 -31.87 -9.76 -67.31
CA ASP A 213 -32.52 -9.89 -66.01
C ASP A 213 -34.03 -9.56 -66.05
N LYS A 214 -34.49 -8.89 -67.12
CA LYS A 214 -35.92 -8.59 -67.39
C LYS A 214 -36.57 -9.65 -68.27
N GLY A 215 -35.85 -10.72 -68.60
CA GLY A 215 -36.31 -11.84 -69.39
C GLY A 215 -36.32 -11.61 -70.91
N SER A 216 -35.79 -10.48 -71.40
CA SER A 216 -35.76 -10.11 -72.82
C SER A 216 -34.50 -10.63 -73.51
N TRP A 217 -34.62 -11.05 -74.78
CA TRP A 217 -33.49 -11.58 -75.57
C TRP A 217 -32.83 -10.48 -76.39
N ARG A 218 -31.54 -10.24 -76.14
CA ARG A 218 -30.76 -9.18 -76.79
C ARG A 218 -29.50 -9.73 -77.45
N PRO A 219 -28.97 -9.07 -78.51
CA PRO A 219 -27.65 -9.39 -79.05
C PRO A 219 -26.56 -9.34 -77.97
N LEU A 220 -25.58 -10.22 -78.10
CA LEU A 220 -24.47 -10.40 -77.15
C LEU A 220 -23.69 -9.10 -76.96
N GLU A 221 -23.43 -8.41 -78.07
CA GLU A 221 -22.60 -7.21 -78.15
C GLU A 221 -23.21 -6.09 -77.30
N LEU A 222 -24.50 -5.82 -77.50
CA LEU A 222 -25.26 -4.83 -76.72
C LEU A 222 -25.33 -5.19 -75.24
N TYR A 223 -25.44 -6.48 -74.91
CA TYR A 223 -25.49 -6.93 -73.51
C TYR A 223 -24.16 -6.66 -72.78
N ILE A 224 -23.03 -6.87 -73.47
CA ILE A 224 -21.68 -6.67 -72.92
C ILE A 224 -21.31 -5.19 -72.85
N GLU A 225 -21.60 -4.38 -73.89
CA GLU A 225 -21.31 -2.93 -73.89
C GLU A 225 -22.04 -2.17 -72.78
N GLU A 226 -23.25 -2.58 -72.42
CA GLU A 226 -24.01 -1.92 -71.35
C GLU A 226 -23.52 -2.29 -69.94
N ARG A 227 -22.81 -3.42 -69.79
CA ARG A 227 -22.42 -3.98 -68.48
C ARG A 227 -20.91 -4.02 -68.27
N SER A 228 -20.12 -3.53 -69.22
CA SER A 228 -18.67 -3.49 -69.15
C SER A 228 -18.13 -2.25 -69.85
N GLU A 229 -16.85 -1.94 -69.64
CA GLU A 229 -16.17 -0.84 -70.33
C GLU A 229 -15.74 -1.22 -71.78
N ALA A 230 -16.06 -2.43 -72.24
CA ALA A 230 -15.70 -2.90 -73.57
C ALA A 230 -16.51 -2.19 -74.66
N ARG A 231 -15.88 -1.92 -75.82
CA ARG A 231 -16.52 -1.39 -77.03
C ARG A 231 -16.27 -2.34 -78.20
N PHE A 232 -17.31 -2.70 -78.94
CA PHE A 232 -17.14 -3.54 -80.12
C PHE A 232 -16.85 -2.70 -81.36
N THR A 233 -15.79 -3.06 -82.07
CA THR A 233 -15.52 -2.57 -83.43
C THR A 233 -15.86 -3.66 -84.43
N HIS A 234 -16.28 -3.26 -85.62
CA HIS A 234 -16.62 -4.20 -86.68
C HIS A 234 -15.40 -4.39 -87.59
N GLY A 235 -14.92 -5.63 -87.67
CA GLY A 235 -13.84 -6.03 -88.56
C GLY A 235 -14.17 -7.36 -89.23
N LEU A 236 -13.54 -7.62 -90.37
CA LEU A 236 -13.59 -8.93 -91.01
C LEU A 236 -12.31 -9.70 -90.65
N CYS A 237 -12.44 -10.94 -90.19
CA CYS A 237 -11.26 -11.80 -90.00
C CYS A 237 -10.68 -12.21 -91.36
N GLN A 238 -9.44 -12.69 -91.35
CA GLN A 238 -8.72 -13.06 -92.57
C GLN A 238 -9.48 -14.09 -93.43
N ASP A 239 -10.12 -15.07 -92.78
CA ASP A 239 -10.91 -16.09 -93.47
C ASP A 239 -12.17 -15.49 -94.13
N CYS A 240 -12.84 -14.56 -93.46
CA CYS A 240 -14.00 -13.87 -94.02
C CYS A 240 -13.62 -13.01 -95.21
N ILE A 241 -12.47 -12.33 -95.16
CA ILE A 241 -11.96 -11.55 -96.30
C ILE A 241 -11.67 -12.46 -97.49
N ARG A 242 -10.96 -13.58 -97.28
CA ARG A 242 -10.67 -14.58 -98.32
C ARG A 242 -11.93 -15.14 -98.95
N ARG A 243 -12.96 -15.37 -98.15
CA ARG A 243 -14.23 -15.94 -98.62
C ARG A 243 -15.10 -14.93 -99.37
N LEU A 244 -15.20 -13.69 -98.88
CA LEU A 244 -16.13 -12.68 -99.43
C LEU A 244 -15.50 -11.87 -100.57
N TYR A 245 -14.17 -11.73 -100.58
CA TYR A 245 -13.43 -10.95 -101.57
C TYR A 245 -12.25 -11.76 -102.14
N PRO A 246 -12.47 -12.96 -102.71
CA PRO A 246 -11.40 -13.88 -103.10
C PRO A 246 -10.38 -13.25 -104.05
N ASP A 247 -10.82 -12.48 -105.05
CA ASP A 247 -9.94 -11.86 -106.06
C ASP A 247 -9.13 -10.67 -105.53
N HIS A 248 -9.49 -10.15 -104.35
CA HIS A 248 -8.82 -9.01 -103.71
C HIS A 248 -8.25 -9.37 -102.34
N ALA A 249 -8.39 -10.63 -101.91
CA ALA A 249 -8.06 -11.07 -100.56
C ALA A 249 -6.58 -10.86 -100.25
N ASP A 250 -5.69 -11.27 -101.15
CA ASP A 250 -4.25 -11.15 -100.95
C ASP A 250 -3.80 -9.69 -100.87
N ALA A 251 -4.41 -8.80 -101.67
CA ALA A 251 -4.11 -7.38 -101.65
C ALA A 251 -4.64 -6.68 -100.39
N ILE A 252 -5.86 -7.02 -99.93
CA ILE A 252 -6.48 -6.48 -98.72
C ILE A 252 -5.71 -6.96 -97.48
N LEU A 253 -5.37 -8.26 -97.40
CA LEU A 253 -4.62 -8.82 -96.28
C LEU A 253 -3.20 -8.27 -96.22
N ALA A 254 -2.50 -8.17 -97.36
CA ALA A 254 -1.17 -7.54 -97.40
C ALA A 254 -1.20 -6.06 -97.00
N LYS A 255 -2.32 -5.36 -97.18
CA LYS A 255 -2.50 -3.99 -96.69
C LYS A 255 -2.74 -3.96 -95.18
N ILE A 256 -3.59 -4.83 -94.65
CA ILE A 256 -3.87 -4.94 -93.20
C ILE A 256 -2.58 -5.30 -92.44
N ASP A 257 -1.76 -6.22 -92.96
CA ASP A 257 -0.49 -6.59 -92.34
C ASP A 257 0.54 -5.44 -92.34
N ARG A 258 0.55 -4.59 -93.38
CA ARG A 258 1.40 -3.39 -93.45
C ARG A 258 0.92 -2.29 -92.51
N ASP A 259 -0.39 -2.02 -92.48
CA ASP A 259 -0.98 -0.96 -91.66
C ASP A 259 -0.90 -1.33 -90.15
N GLY A 260 -1.02 -2.62 -89.82
CA GLY A 260 -0.83 -3.15 -88.46
C GLY A 260 0.62 -3.05 -87.95
N ALA A 261 1.62 -3.11 -88.83
CA ALA A 261 3.03 -2.95 -88.46
C ALA A 261 3.44 -1.48 -88.21
N THR A 262 2.63 -0.52 -88.64
CA THR A 262 2.87 0.93 -88.46
C THR A 262 2.02 1.59 -87.37
N GLY A 263 1.18 0.80 -86.67
CA GLY A 263 0.14 1.29 -85.75
C GLY A 263 0.45 1.28 -84.25
N ASP A 264 1.63 0.83 -83.81
CA ASP A 264 2.02 0.85 -82.38
C ASP A 264 2.62 2.20 -81.96
N GLY A 265 1.94 3.30 -82.29
CA GLY A 265 2.46 4.65 -82.10
C GLY A 265 1.41 5.75 -82.00
N ALA A 266 0.39 5.59 -81.16
CA ALA A 266 -0.31 6.68 -80.46
C ALA A 266 -1.50 6.13 -79.65
N GLY A 267 -1.42 6.26 -78.32
CA GLY A 267 -2.53 5.99 -77.40
C GLY A 267 -2.08 5.36 -76.10
#